data_AF-A0A7S1H0B0-F1
#
_entry.id   AF-A0A7S1H0B0-F1
#
_cell.length_a   1.000
_cell.length_b   1.000
_cell.length_c   1.000
_cell.angle_alpha   90.00
_cell.angle_beta   90.00
_cell.angle_gamma   90.00
#
_symmetry.space_group_name_H-M   'P 1'
#
loop_
_entity.id
_entity.type
_entity.pdbx_description
1 polymer ?
#
loop_
_entity_poly.entity_id
_entity_poly.type
_entity_poly.pdbx_seq_one_letter_code
_entity_poly.pdbx_strand_id
1 'polypeptide(L)'
;EASAFVPAGLPTLSSGRGMEVANGACALRCSDKRIQVITDIDDTVKSSGGVRLLGKVGPALGGIDTQYKRNDFYPGVFQFGAELANYGKPANLPPAPVAVLTARARELKVFLALKPKTKLVVAYRKAAEDLYSTFGVGEPNWGVDCDNTVLYGSVAEWIVQSRKGWRKFDNFKKLREKSDGRTQYVLVGDTGEQDQQCGEWMARDYADEVRGLFLHKVDENEWMDREILLPADTKVNGVPVLFFRTYVGAARKAFAEGLLGANELIRVVNTAQKELEG
;
A
#
# COMPACT_ATOMS: atom_id res chain seq x y z
N GLU A 1 15.49 -36.40 -75.79
CA GLU A 1 15.77 -36.95 -74.45
C GLU A 1 16.91 -36.18 -73.80
N ALA A 2 16.99 -36.24 -72.47
CA ALA A 2 17.98 -35.65 -71.55
C ALA A 2 17.70 -34.22 -71.01
N SER A 3 17.01 -34.22 -69.86
CA SER A 3 17.31 -33.54 -68.59
C SER A 3 18.46 -32.51 -68.52
N ALA A 4 18.21 -31.34 -67.91
CA ALA A 4 18.82 -30.91 -66.63
C ALA A 4 18.71 -29.39 -66.34
N PHE A 5 18.34 -29.08 -65.07
CA PHE A 5 18.74 -27.93 -64.22
C PHE A 5 18.07 -26.52 -64.28
N VAL A 6 17.12 -26.29 -63.33
CA VAL A 6 16.96 -25.24 -62.26
C VAL A 6 17.41 -23.78 -62.57
N PRO A 7 16.66 -22.67 -62.26
CA PRO A 7 16.01 -22.37 -60.96
C PRO A 7 14.64 -21.67 -60.95
N ALA A 8 13.88 -21.88 -59.87
CA ALA A 8 12.70 -21.09 -59.53
C ALA A 8 13.11 -19.77 -58.85
N GLY A 9 13.05 -18.68 -59.61
CA GLY A 9 13.09 -17.31 -59.09
C GLY A 9 11.67 -16.73 -58.99
N LEU A 10 11.33 -16.27 -57.77
CA LEU A 10 10.39 -15.21 -57.35
C LEU A 10 9.05 -15.00 -58.10
N PRO A 11 7.95 -14.92 -57.33
CA PRO A 11 6.96 -13.85 -57.53
C PRO A 11 6.76 -13.05 -56.23
N THR A 12 7.17 -11.77 -56.22
CA THR A 12 6.32 -10.57 -56.37
C THR A 12 5.40 -10.28 -55.17
N LEU A 13 5.71 -9.14 -54.54
CA LEU A 13 4.99 -8.46 -53.48
C LEU A 13 3.46 -8.41 -53.73
N SER A 14 2.70 -9.07 -52.87
CA SER A 14 1.29 -8.73 -52.66
C SER A 14 1.21 -7.60 -51.63
N SER A 15 0.70 -6.46 -52.10
CA SER A 15 0.27 -5.34 -51.27
C SER A 15 -0.70 -5.78 -50.18
N GLY A 16 -0.53 -5.27 -48.96
CA GLY A 16 -1.62 -5.17 -48.00
C GLY A 16 -1.27 -5.61 -46.59
N ARG A 17 -0.83 -4.63 -45.79
CA ARG A 17 -1.37 -4.25 -44.47
C ARG A 17 -0.28 -3.46 -43.76
N GLY A 18 -0.48 -2.14 -43.75
CA GLY A 18 0.23 -1.26 -42.85
C GLY A 18 0.07 -1.79 -41.44
N MET A 19 1.20 -1.99 -40.78
CA MET A 19 1.28 -2.37 -39.39
C MET A 19 0.79 -1.16 -38.59
N GLU A 20 -0.52 -1.14 -38.31
CA GLU A 20 -1.13 -0.19 -37.41
C GLU A 20 -0.65 -0.54 -36.00
N VAL A 21 0.40 0.16 -35.56
CA VAL A 21 0.88 0.09 -34.19
C VAL A 21 -0.24 0.63 -33.32
N ALA A 22 -0.93 -0.29 -32.65
CA ALA A 22 -2.08 0.01 -31.81
C ALA A 22 -1.70 1.04 -30.73
N ASN A 23 -2.23 2.26 -30.88
CA ASN A 23 -2.27 3.33 -29.87
C ASN A 23 -3.15 2.98 -28.65
N GLY A 24 -3.27 1.69 -28.29
CA GLY A 24 -4.19 1.18 -27.26
C GLY A 24 -3.73 1.33 -25.82
N ALA A 25 -2.47 1.72 -25.56
CA ALA A 25 -1.91 1.76 -24.20
C ALA A 25 -2.24 3.05 -23.40
N CYS A 26 -2.81 4.07 -24.05
CA CYS A 26 -3.06 5.38 -23.42
C CYS A 26 -4.48 5.52 -22.83
N ALA A 27 -5.46 4.78 -23.36
CA ALA A 27 -6.88 5.02 -23.07
C ALA A 27 -7.45 4.29 -21.82
N LEU A 28 -6.69 3.39 -21.19
CA LEU A 28 -7.13 2.64 -20.00
C LEU A 28 -6.67 3.25 -18.66
N ARG A 29 -6.04 4.43 -18.67
CA ARG A 29 -5.30 4.95 -17.51
C ARG A 29 -6.09 5.86 -16.57
N CYS A 30 -7.28 6.33 -16.96
CA CYS A 30 -8.09 7.22 -16.12
C CYS A 30 -9.26 6.45 -15.52
N SER A 31 -9.12 6.09 -14.25
CA SER A 31 -10.30 5.86 -13.41
C SER A 31 -11.00 7.21 -13.20
N ASP A 32 -12.32 7.23 -13.05
CA ASP A 32 -13.06 8.40 -12.56
C ASP A 32 -12.91 8.57 -11.03
N LYS A 33 -12.28 7.58 -10.37
CA LYS A 33 -12.04 7.54 -8.93
C LYS A 33 -10.56 7.70 -8.60
N ARG A 34 -10.29 8.30 -7.44
CA ARG A 34 -8.94 8.38 -6.84
C ARG A 34 -8.75 7.28 -5.81
N ILE A 35 -7.50 6.87 -5.57
CA ILE A 35 -7.17 5.94 -4.49
C ILE A 35 -6.93 6.74 -3.20
N GLN A 36 -7.50 6.26 -2.10
CA GLN A 36 -7.12 6.63 -0.74
C GLN A 36 -6.36 5.46 -0.11
N VAL A 37 -5.12 5.73 0.28
CA VAL A 37 -4.29 4.79 1.02
C VAL A 37 -4.72 4.83 2.48
N ILE A 38 -5.10 3.67 3.00
CA ILE A 38 -5.41 3.45 4.40
C ILE A 38 -4.26 2.68 5.01
N THR A 39 -3.71 3.15 6.14
CA THR A 39 -2.56 2.53 6.77
C THR A 39 -2.74 2.31 8.27
N ASP A 40 -2.18 1.21 8.80
CA ASP A 40 -1.75 1.19 10.20
C ASP A 40 -0.39 1.92 10.36
N ILE A 41 0.12 2.04 11.59
CA ILE A 41 1.41 2.67 11.89
C ILE A 41 2.44 1.63 12.33
N ASP A 42 2.14 0.88 13.39
CA ASP A 42 3.14 0.07 14.09
C ASP A 42 3.29 -1.25 13.33
N ASP A 43 4.53 -1.62 13.01
CA ASP A 43 4.87 -2.79 12.17
C ASP A 43 4.27 -2.79 10.76
N THR A 44 3.63 -1.68 10.37
CA THR A 44 3.22 -1.38 9.00
C THR A 44 4.09 -0.27 8.40
N VAL A 45 4.14 0.91 9.03
CA VAL A 45 4.95 2.06 8.56
C VAL A 45 6.27 2.16 9.31
N LYS A 46 6.28 1.75 10.58
CA LYS A 46 7.41 1.88 11.47
C LYS A 46 7.57 0.62 12.31
N SER A 47 8.79 0.08 12.39
CA SER A 47 9.06 -1.09 13.25
C SER A 47 8.79 -0.77 14.72
N SER A 48 8.00 -1.63 15.39
CA SER A 48 7.75 -1.57 16.83
C SER A 48 8.94 -2.11 17.63
N GLY A 49 9.83 -2.86 16.98
CA GLY A 49 10.98 -3.54 17.57
C GLY A 49 10.60 -4.61 18.60
N GLY A 50 9.40 -5.17 18.52
CA GLY A 50 8.98 -6.32 19.34
C GLY A 50 8.73 -6.01 20.81
N VAL A 51 8.40 -4.77 21.16
CA VAL A 51 8.19 -4.38 22.56
C VAL A 51 6.86 -4.92 23.09
N ARG A 52 6.93 -5.51 24.28
CA ARG A 52 5.80 -6.07 25.02
C ARG A 52 5.50 -5.22 26.27
N LEU A 53 4.22 -5.16 26.65
CA LEU A 53 3.79 -4.54 27.91
C LEU A 53 4.42 -5.33 29.07
N LEU A 54 4.98 -4.65 30.09
CA LEU A 54 5.71 -5.30 31.21
C LEU A 54 6.97 -6.09 30.79
N GLY A 55 7.69 -5.66 29.74
CA GLY A 55 8.89 -6.37 29.28
C GLY A 55 8.54 -7.68 28.57
N LYS A 56 9.38 -8.72 28.65
CA LYS A 56 9.22 -9.97 27.86
C LYS A 56 7.95 -10.80 28.18
N VAL A 57 7.22 -10.48 29.24
CA VAL A 57 6.19 -11.36 29.82
C VAL A 57 4.75 -10.95 29.47
N GLY A 58 4.49 -9.69 29.09
CA GLY A 58 3.14 -9.26 28.73
C GLY A 58 2.84 -9.25 27.23
N PRO A 59 1.63 -8.82 26.85
CA PRO A 59 1.18 -8.81 25.45
C PRO A 59 2.05 -7.89 24.59
N ALA A 60 2.25 -8.27 23.32
CA ALA A 60 2.92 -7.41 22.36
C ALA A 60 2.11 -6.11 22.16
N LEU A 61 2.82 -4.99 22.02
CA LEU A 61 2.20 -3.68 21.79
C LEU A 61 1.86 -3.44 20.30
N GLY A 62 2.28 -4.36 19.44
CA GLY A 62 2.18 -4.36 17.97
C GLY A 62 2.43 -5.79 17.44
N GLY A 63 2.62 -5.92 16.14
CA GLY A 63 3.33 -7.07 15.58
C GLY A 63 4.77 -7.18 16.11
N ILE A 64 5.48 -8.26 15.79
CA ILE A 64 6.91 -8.35 16.05
C ILE A 64 7.62 -8.47 14.71
N ASP A 65 8.34 -7.40 14.37
CA ASP A 65 9.29 -7.40 13.29
C ASP A 65 10.62 -6.78 13.74
N THR A 66 11.64 -7.62 13.74
CA THR A 66 13.01 -7.32 14.14
C THR A 66 13.95 -7.09 12.96
N GLN A 67 13.45 -7.05 11.72
CA GLN A 67 14.26 -6.71 10.54
C GLN A 67 14.91 -5.33 10.63
N TYR A 68 14.28 -4.41 11.36
CA TYR A 68 14.74 -3.03 11.52
C TYR A 68 14.75 -2.62 12.99
N LYS A 69 15.50 -1.57 13.33
CA LYS A 69 15.53 -1.09 14.71
C LYS A 69 14.19 -0.47 15.06
N ARG A 70 13.86 -0.54 16.34
CA ARG A 70 12.67 0.11 16.88
C ARG A 70 12.62 1.58 16.49
N ASN A 71 11.48 1.99 15.95
CA ASN A 71 11.18 3.33 15.45
C ASN A 71 11.77 3.71 14.09
N ASP A 72 12.47 2.80 13.42
CA ASP A 72 12.86 3.02 12.03
C ASP A 72 11.64 2.85 11.12
N PHE A 73 11.59 3.66 10.07
CA PHE A 73 10.59 3.51 9.02
C PHE A 73 11.02 2.43 8.05
N TYR A 74 10.06 1.70 7.52
CA TYR A 74 10.35 0.67 6.52
C TYR A 74 10.82 1.30 5.20
N PRO A 75 11.93 0.82 4.61
CA PRO A 75 12.43 1.39 3.37
C PRO A 75 11.39 1.32 2.24
N GLY A 76 11.13 2.47 1.59
CA GLY A 76 10.18 2.65 0.50
C GLY A 76 8.74 2.88 0.92
N VAL A 77 8.39 2.85 2.22
CA VAL A 77 6.98 2.92 2.67
C VAL A 77 6.26 4.19 2.22
N PHE A 78 6.91 5.35 2.39
CA PHE A 78 6.29 6.63 2.06
C PHE A 78 6.16 6.82 0.55
N GLN A 79 7.19 6.41 -0.21
CA GLN A 79 7.15 6.42 -1.66
C GLN A 79 6.01 5.51 -2.17
N PHE A 80 5.90 4.28 -1.66
CA PHE A 80 4.85 3.35 -2.05
C PHE A 80 3.44 3.93 -1.83
N GLY A 81 3.19 4.52 -0.66
CA GLY A 81 1.92 5.20 -0.39
C GLY A 81 1.65 6.36 -1.35
N ALA A 82 2.68 7.18 -1.63
CA ALA A 82 2.55 8.31 -2.56
C ALA A 82 2.26 7.85 -3.99
N GLU A 83 2.92 6.79 -4.47
CA GLU A 83 2.66 6.23 -5.80
C GLU A 83 1.24 5.65 -5.91
N LEU A 84 0.80 4.87 -4.91
CA LEU A 84 -0.56 4.31 -4.90
C LEU A 84 -1.63 5.40 -4.96
N ALA A 85 -1.49 6.48 -4.18
CA ALA A 85 -2.47 7.55 -4.14
C ALA A 85 -2.53 8.36 -5.45
N ASN A 86 -1.44 8.38 -6.21
CA ASN A 86 -1.33 9.16 -7.45
C ASN A 86 -1.55 8.33 -8.72
N TYR A 87 -1.47 7.01 -8.63
CA TYR A 87 -1.60 6.14 -9.80
C TYR A 87 -3.03 6.15 -10.36
N GLY A 88 -3.15 6.42 -11.67
CA GLY A 88 -4.41 6.34 -12.40
C GLY A 88 -5.49 7.35 -11.99
N LYS A 89 -5.15 8.35 -11.16
CA LYS A 89 -6.12 9.34 -10.68
C LYS A 89 -6.58 10.28 -11.81
N PRO A 90 -7.84 10.76 -11.77
CA PRO A 90 -8.29 11.83 -12.65
C PRO A 90 -7.42 13.10 -12.53
N ALA A 91 -7.18 13.78 -13.66
CA ALA A 91 -6.42 15.03 -13.67
C ALA A 91 -7.08 16.13 -12.82
N ASN A 92 -8.41 16.14 -12.73
CA ASN A 92 -9.20 17.11 -11.98
C ASN A 92 -9.43 16.74 -10.51
N LEU A 93 -8.85 15.64 -10.02
CA LEU A 93 -8.94 15.25 -8.62
C LEU A 93 -7.56 15.22 -7.95
N PRO A 94 -7.40 15.87 -6.78
CA PRO A 94 -6.20 15.68 -5.98
C PRO A 94 -6.18 14.25 -5.42
N PRO A 95 -5.00 13.70 -5.13
CA PRO A 95 -4.89 12.42 -4.41
C PRO A 95 -5.57 12.55 -3.05
N ALA A 96 -6.29 11.51 -2.62
CA ALA A 96 -6.93 11.51 -1.31
C ALA A 96 -5.87 11.43 -0.20
N PRO A 97 -5.97 12.19 0.90
CA PRO A 97 -5.02 12.12 2.01
C PRO A 97 -4.96 10.72 2.60
N VAL A 98 -3.78 10.33 3.10
CA VAL A 98 -3.57 9.04 3.79
C VAL A 98 -4.48 8.98 5.01
N ALA A 99 -5.29 7.94 5.10
CA ALA A 99 -6.07 7.65 6.29
C ALA A 99 -5.32 6.69 7.21
N VAL A 100 -5.39 6.93 8.51
CA VAL A 100 -4.73 6.10 9.51
C VAL A 100 -5.77 5.40 10.38
N LEU A 101 -5.79 4.07 10.31
CA LEU A 101 -6.64 3.23 11.15
C LEU A 101 -5.81 2.61 12.27
N THR A 102 -5.70 3.34 13.38
CA THR A 102 -4.90 2.88 14.52
C THR A 102 -5.79 2.39 15.66
N ALA A 103 -5.39 1.28 16.27
CA ALA A 103 -5.99 0.80 17.52
C ALA A 103 -5.55 1.60 18.76
N ARG A 104 -4.67 2.61 18.61
CA ARG A 104 -4.21 3.46 19.70
C ARG A 104 -5.38 4.20 20.35
N ALA A 105 -5.38 4.21 21.68
CA ALA A 105 -6.49 4.71 22.46
C ALA A 105 -6.66 6.24 22.36
N ARG A 106 -7.90 6.68 22.17
CA ARG A 106 -8.32 8.07 22.01
C ARG A 106 -8.05 8.92 23.24
N GLU A 107 -8.05 8.34 24.43
CA GLU A 107 -7.87 9.04 25.70
C GLU A 107 -6.38 9.26 25.99
N LEU A 108 -5.48 8.60 25.26
CA LEU A 108 -4.06 8.92 25.20
C LEU A 108 -3.71 9.91 24.06
N LYS A 109 -4.71 10.48 23.35
CA LYS A 109 -4.49 11.44 22.24
C LYS A 109 -3.56 12.59 22.62
N VAL A 110 -3.58 13.07 23.86
CA VAL A 110 -2.69 14.18 24.29
C VAL A 110 -1.22 13.81 24.10
N PHE A 111 -0.87 12.52 24.26
CA PHE A 111 0.49 11.98 24.13
C PHE A 111 0.73 11.24 22.80
N LEU A 112 -0.30 10.66 22.20
CA LEU A 112 -0.20 9.75 21.04
C LEU A 112 -0.80 10.32 19.75
N ALA A 113 -1.38 11.53 19.77
CA ALA A 113 -1.95 12.11 18.57
C ALA A 113 -0.88 12.35 17.51
N LEU A 114 -1.16 11.92 16.28
CA LEU A 114 -0.46 12.40 15.10
C LEU A 114 -0.70 13.90 14.98
N LYS A 115 0.40 14.66 14.96
CA LYS A 115 0.42 16.10 14.75
C LYS A 115 1.18 16.36 13.44
N PRO A 116 1.01 17.52 12.79
CA PRO A 116 1.72 17.86 11.56
C PRO A 116 3.25 17.72 11.65
N LYS A 117 3.82 17.88 12.85
CA LYS A 117 5.26 17.77 13.11
C LYS A 117 5.72 16.36 13.51
N THR A 118 4.82 15.39 13.63
CA THR A 118 5.19 13.99 13.92
C THR A 118 6.03 13.46 12.76
N LYS A 119 7.16 12.79 13.05
CA LYS A 119 8.11 12.30 12.04
C LYS A 119 7.45 11.57 10.87
N LEU A 120 6.46 10.71 11.15
CA LEU A 120 5.70 9.97 10.12
C LEU A 120 4.93 10.91 9.19
N VAL A 121 4.27 11.93 9.74
CA VAL A 121 3.48 12.89 8.95
C VAL A 121 4.40 13.73 8.07
N VAL A 122 5.54 14.17 8.62
CA VAL A 122 6.58 14.88 7.88
C VAL A 122 7.15 14.00 6.77
N ALA A 123 7.38 12.71 7.02
CA ALA A 123 7.93 11.79 6.03
C ALA A 123 6.97 11.52 4.86
N TYR A 124 5.67 11.37 5.13
CA TYR A 124 4.65 11.30 4.07
C TYR A 124 4.64 12.56 3.20
N ARG A 125 4.68 13.74 3.83
CA ARG A 125 4.74 15.02 3.10
C ARG A 125 6.02 15.13 2.27
N LYS A 126 7.16 14.77 2.86
CA LYS A 126 8.44 14.77 2.16
C LYS A 126 8.44 13.88 0.92
N ALA A 127 7.87 12.67 1.01
CA ALA A 127 7.77 11.80 -0.16
C ALA A 127 6.91 12.42 -1.27
N ALA A 128 5.85 13.16 -0.93
CA ALA A 128 5.03 13.90 -1.89
C ALA A 128 5.80 15.07 -2.54
N GLU A 129 6.51 15.86 -1.73
CA GLU A 129 7.36 16.97 -2.18
C GLU A 129 8.47 16.47 -3.10
N ASP A 130 9.15 15.38 -2.74
CA ASP A 130 10.23 14.79 -3.53
C ASP A 130 9.69 14.23 -4.86
N LEU A 131 8.53 13.55 -4.84
CA LEU A 131 7.85 13.05 -6.05
C LEU A 131 7.49 14.20 -7.00
N TYR A 132 6.91 15.29 -6.47
CA TYR A 132 6.53 16.44 -7.26
C TYR A 132 7.73 17.19 -7.82
N SER A 133 8.72 17.51 -6.97
CA SER A 133 9.89 18.28 -7.37
C SER A 133 10.79 17.54 -8.36
N THR A 134 10.88 16.21 -8.26
CA THR A 134 11.76 15.40 -9.12
C THR A 134 11.08 15.01 -10.43
N PHE A 135 9.78 14.69 -10.39
CA PHE A 135 9.09 14.08 -11.53
C PHE A 135 7.90 14.88 -12.05
N GLY A 136 7.50 15.96 -11.37
CA GLY A 136 6.29 16.71 -11.70
C GLY A 136 4.99 15.92 -11.47
N VAL A 137 5.04 14.91 -10.60
CA VAL A 137 3.91 14.00 -10.32
C VAL A 137 3.36 14.24 -8.93
N GLY A 138 2.03 14.19 -8.81
CA GLY A 138 1.32 14.24 -7.53
C GLY A 138 1.06 15.64 -6.99
N GLU A 139 0.79 15.73 -5.70
CA GLU A 139 0.47 16.97 -4.98
C GLU A 139 1.46 17.12 -3.82
N PRO A 140 2.30 18.18 -3.78
CA PRO A 140 3.34 18.32 -2.77
C PRO A 140 2.80 18.41 -1.33
N ASN A 141 1.56 18.85 -1.15
CA ASN A 141 0.93 18.92 0.17
C ASN A 141 0.26 17.62 0.61
N TRP A 142 0.32 16.57 -0.22
CA TRP A 142 -0.25 15.27 0.10
C TRP A 142 0.43 14.62 1.31
N GLY A 143 -0.34 13.82 2.06
CA GLY A 143 0.14 13.09 3.23
C GLY A 143 -1.01 12.76 4.17
N VAL A 144 -0.73 12.69 5.47
CA VAL A 144 -1.73 12.41 6.50
C VAL A 144 -2.47 13.69 6.88
N ASP A 145 -3.80 13.70 6.71
CA ASP A 145 -4.66 14.73 7.28
C ASP A 145 -4.96 14.37 8.74
N CYS A 146 -4.20 14.97 9.65
CA CYS A 146 -4.23 14.69 11.09
C CYS A 146 -5.59 14.96 11.73
N ASP A 147 -6.39 15.87 11.15
CA ASP A 147 -7.65 16.33 11.74
C ASP A 147 -8.83 15.49 11.26
N ASN A 148 -8.82 15.08 9.98
CA ASN A 148 -9.98 14.44 9.36
C ASN A 148 -9.84 12.94 9.09
N THR A 149 -8.60 12.44 8.98
CA THR A 149 -8.32 11.08 8.47
C THR A 149 -7.61 10.16 9.44
N VAL A 150 -7.32 10.63 10.66
CA VAL A 150 -6.76 9.77 11.72
C VAL A 150 -7.87 9.32 12.66
N LEU A 151 -8.23 8.04 12.59
CA LEU A 151 -9.35 7.48 13.35
C LEU A 151 -8.83 6.56 14.46
N TYR A 152 -8.96 7.03 15.70
CA TYR A 152 -8.50 6.38 16.93
C TYR A 152 -9.59 5.47 17.54
N GLY A 153 -9.19 4.39 18.23
CA GLY A 153 -10.07 3.57 19.09
C GLY A 153 -10.22 4.14 20.51
N SER A 154 -10.87 3.46 21.48
CA SER A 154 -10.93 3.92 22.91
C SER A 154 -9.98 3.15 23.86
N VAL A 155 -9.76 3.65 25.09
CA VAL A 155 -8.86 3.07 26.13
C VAL A 155 -9.42 1.78 26.70
N ALA A 156 -10.70 1.75 27.05
CA ALA A 156 -11.36 0.53 27.52
C ALA A 156 -11.32 -0.57 26.45
N GLU A 157 -11.27 -0.18 25.19
CA GLU A 157 -11.20 -1.04 24.02
C GLU A 157 -9.77 -1.54 23.72
N TRP A 158 -8.72 -0.77 24.00
CA TRP A 158 -7.31 -1.15 23.77
C TRP A 158 -6.91 -2.44 24.53
N ILE A 159 -7.52 -2.69 25.69
CA ILE A 159 -7.28 -3.88 26.52
C ILE A 159 -7.88 -5.15 25.87
N VAL A 160 -8.93 -5.03 25.06
CA VAL A 160 -9.57 -6.18 24.40
C VAL A 160 -9.00 -6.36 22.99
N GLN A 161 -7.98 -7.23 22.89
CA GLN A 161 -7.26 -7.55 21.65
C GLN A 161 -8.19 -8.15 20.58
N SER A 162 -9.17 -8.99 20.96
CA SER A 162 -10.06 -9.72 20.03
C SER A 162 -11.03 -8.86 19.21
N ARG A 163 -11.11 -7.54 19.45
CA ARG A 163 -11.99 -6.61 18.72
C ARG A 163 -11.24 -5.58 17.88
N LYS A 164 -9.90 -5.66 17.77
CA LYS A 164 -9.08 -4.68 17.03
C LYS A 164 -9.49 -4.58 15.56
N GLY A 165 -9.61 -5.70 14.86
CA GLY A 165 -10.03 -5.72 13.46
C GLY A 165 -11.42 -5.09 13.26
N TRP A 166 -12.35 -5.36 14.18
CA TRP A 166 -13.73 -4.86 14.05
C TRP A 166 -13.77 -3.35 14.24
N ARG A 167 -12.95 -2.81 15.13
CA ARG A 167 -12.81 -1.37 15.34
C ARG A 167 -12.22 -0.66 14.14
N LYS A 168 -11.17 -1.23 13.54
CA LYS A 168 -10.57 -0.68 12.32
C LYS A 168 -11.60 -0.68 11.20
N PHE A 169 -12.38 -1.75 11.07
CA PHE A 169 -13.47 -1.83 10.11
C PHE A 169 -14.58 -0.80 10.38
N ASP A 170 -14.95 -0.58 11.65
CA ASP A 170 -15.92 0.45 12.01
C ASP A 170 -15.42 1.88 11.71
N ASN A 171 -14.13 2.13 11.95
CA ASN A 171 -13.49 3.39 11.55
C ASN A 171 -13.41 3.53 10.03
N PHE A 172 -13.15 2.45 9.29
CA PHE A 172 -13.23 2.47 7.83
C PHE A 172 -14.63 2.89 7.34
N LYS A 173 -15.71 2.35 7.91
CA LYS A 173 -17.08 2.79 7.54
C LYS A 173 -17.29 4.28 7.76
N LYS A 174 -16.82 4.84 8.90
CA LYS A 174 -16.88 6.29 9.18
C LYS A 174 -16.05 7.11 8.20
N LEU A 175 -14.90 6.61 7.76
CA LEU A 175 -14.09 7.24 6.72
C LEU A 175 -14.85 7.24 5.38
N ARG A 176 -15.45 6.10 5.02
CA ARG A 176 -16.23 5.92 3.80
C ARG A 176 -17.45 6.84 3.73
N GLU A 177 -18.18 7.00 4.83
CA GLU A 177 -19.34 7.90 4.93
C GLU A 177 -18.99 9.37 4.63
N LYS A 178 -17.73 9.78 4.82
CA LYS A 178 -17.24 11.12 4.47
C LYS A 178 -16.75 11.25 3.02
N SER A 179 -16.70 10.14 2.27
CA SER A 179 -16.24 10.15 0.89
C SER A 179 -17.29 10.79 -0.04
N ASP A 180 -16.80 11.38 -1.13
CA ASP A 180 -17.61 11.94 -2.22
C ASP A 180 -18.05 10.88 -3.26
N GLY A 181 -17.92 9.59 -2.94
CA GLY A 181 -18.26 8.48 -3.84
C GLY A 181 -17.25 8.24 -4.98
N ARG A 182 -16.26 9.12 -5.14
CA ARG A 182 -15.18 9.02 -6.15
C ARG A 182 -13.86 8.55 -5.55
N THR A 183 -13.94 7.80 -4.47
CA THR A 183 -12.77 7.25 -3.77
C THR A 183 -12.83 5.74 -3.79
N GLN A 184 -11.68 5.13 -4.05
CA GLN A 184 -11.43 3.71 -3.83
C GLN A 184 -10.32 3.54 -2.82
N TYR A 185 -10.25 2.38 -2.18
CA TYR A 185 -9.43 2.16 -1.01
C TYR A 185 -8.39 1.07 -1.24
N VAL A 186 -7.17 1.33 -0.79
CA VAL A 186 -6.14 0.32 -0.62
C VAL A 186 -5.77 0.30 0.85
N LEU A 187 -5.88 -0.87 1.49
CA LEU A 187 -5.40 -1.05 2.86
C LEU A 187 -3.94 -1.53 2.82
N VAL A 188 -3.08 -0.85 3.56
CA VAL A 188 -1.72 -1.26 3.87
C VAL A 188 -1.66 -1.49 5.38
N GLY A 189 -1.48 -2.72 5.80
CA GLY A 189 -1.47 -3.09 7.22
C GLY A 189 -0.51 -4.22 7.49
N ASP A 190 -0.62 -4.84 8.66
CA ASP A 190 0.20 -5.99 9.04
C ASP A 190 -0.65 -7.17 9.54
N THR A 191 0.01 -8.33 9.71
CA THR A 191 -0.67 -9.55 10.18
C THR A 191 -0.79 -9.67 11.70
N GLY A 192 -0.18 -8.78 12.50
CA GLY A 192 -0.17 -8.82 13.97
C GLY A 192 -1.24 -7.93 14.62
N GLU A 193 -1.65 -6.84 13.98
CA GLU A 193 -2.61 -5.86 14.54
C GLU A 193 -4.06 -6.04 14.03
N GLN A 194 -4.37 -7.24 13.52
CA GLN A 194 -5.68 -7.61 12.93
C GLN A 194 -6.09 -6.78 11.71
N ASP A 195 -5.14 -6.18 10.99
CA ASP A 195 -5.44 -5.50 9.72
C ASP A 195 -5.92 -6.46 8.65
N GLN A 196 -5.45 -7.71 8.67
CA GLN A 196 -5.98 -8.75 7.80
C GLN A 196 -7.49 -8.92 8.00
N GLN A 197 -7.94 -9.08 9.26
CA GLN A 197 -9.36 -9.25 9.55
C GLN A 197 -10.18 -8.02 9.12
N CYS A 198 -9.69 -6.81 9.42
CA CYS A 198 -10.30 -5.56 8.96
C CYS A 198 -10.42 -5.53 7.44
N GLY A 199 -9.32 -5.75 6.73
CA GLY A 199 -9.26 -5.72 5.28
C GLY A 199 -10.16 -6.77 4.64
N GLU A 200 -10.23 -7.98 5.18
CA GLU A 200 -11.14 -9.02 4.68
C GLU A 200 -12.61 -8.59 4.82
N TRP A 201 -13.00 -7.92 5.91
CA TRP A 201 -14.34 -7.35 6.02
C TRP A 201 -14.58 -6.20 5.05
N MET A 202 -13.59 -5.33 4.84
CA MET A 202 -13.65 -4.29 3.79
C MET A 202 -13.91 -4.92 2.42
N ALA A 203 -13.15 -5.96 2.07
CA ALA A 203 -13.27 -6.67 0.81
C ALA A 203 -14.59 -7.44 0.67
N ARG A 204 -15.12 -8.01 1.77
CA ARG A 204 -16.41 -8.71 1.75
C ARG A 204 -17.57 -7.76 1.53
N ASP A 205 -17.60 -6.67 2.29
CA ASP A 205 -18.77 -5.78 2.38
C ASP A 205 -18.73 -4.65 1.34
N TYR A 206 -17.55 -4.29 0.83
CA TYR A 206 -17.32 -3.15 -0.06
C TYR A 206 -16.37 -3.48 -1.22
N ALA A 207 -16.48 -4.67 -1.83
CA ALA A 207 -15.60 -5.15 -2.88
C ALA A 207 -15.41 -4.18 -4.07
N ASP A 208 -16.44 -3.43 -4.45
CA ASP A 208 -16.38 -2.48 -5.58
C ASP A 208 -15.57 -1.21 -5.28
N GLU A 209 -15.33 -0.95 -4.00
CA GLU A 209 -14.60 0.22 -3.52
C GLU A 209 -13.18 -0.12 -3.04
N VAL A 210 -12.91 -1.38 -2.71
CA VAL A 210 -11.60 -1.83 -2.22
C VAL A 210 -10.79 -2.44 -3.36
N ARG A 211 -9.59 -1.91 -3.60
CA ARG A 211 -8.74 -2.30 -4.73
C ARG A 211 -7.68 -3.32 -4.39
N GLY A 212 -7.32 -3.42 -3.12
CA GLY A 212 -6.35 -4.40 -2.65
C GLY A 212 -6.02 -4.23 -1.17
N LEU A 213 -5.59 -5.33 -0.57
CA LEU A 213 -5.08 -5.39 0.78
C LEU A 213 -3.61 -5.81 0.70
N PHE A 214 -2.71 -4.97 1.21
CA PHE A 214 -1.30 -5.24 1.33
C PHE A 214 -0.99 -5.48 2.81
N LEU A 215 -0.59 -6.70 3.14
CA LEU A 215 -0.36 -7.12 4.51
C LEU A 215 1.11 -7.43 4.73
N HIS A 216 1.78 -6.57 5.49
CA HIS A 216 3.12 -6.81 5.96
C HIS A 216 3.10 -8.02 6.89
N LYS A 217 3.75 -9.10 6.45
CA LYS A 217 3.80 -10.33 7.24
C LYS A 217 4.76 -10.08 8.39
N VAL A 218 4.21 -10.02 9.60
CA VAL A 218 4.95 -9.92 10.85
C VAL A 218 4.67 -11.18 11.68
N ASP A 219 5.59 -11.57 12.55
CA ASP A 219 5.39 -12.70 13.45
C ASP A 219 5.01 -12.17 14.84
N GLU A 220 4.22 -12.89 15.61
CA GLU A 220 4.00 -12.59 17.02
C GLU A 220 4.98 -13.36 17.91
N ASN A 221 5.75 -14.29 17.33
CA ASN A 221 6.61 -15.28 18.01
C ASN A 221 8.05 -15.32 17.46
N GLU A 222 8.55 -14.18 16.97
CA GLU A 222 9.82 -14.06 16.23
C GLU A 222 11.08 -14.49 17.04
N TRP A 223 10.99 -14.72 18.35
CA TRP A 223 12.11 -15.24 19.19
C TRP A 223 12.52 -16.69 18.91
N MET A 224 11.89 -17.37 17.94
CA MET A 224 12.15 -18.80 17.67
C MET A 224 13.17 -19.06 16.54
N ASP A 225 13.87 -18.04 15.99
CA ASP A 225 14.80 -18.19 14.85
C ASP A 225 14.19 -19.05 13.71
N ARG A 226 12.90 -18.85 13.44
CA ARG A 226 12.19 -19.56 12.38
C ARG A 226 12.13 -18.70 11.13
N GLU A 227 12.31 -19.34 9.99
CA GLU A 227 12.07 -18.71 8.70
C GLU A 227 10.62 -18.22 8.63
N ILE A 228 10.46 -16.92 8.38
CA ILE A 228 9.13 -16.31 8.28
C ILE A 228 8.57 -16.64 6.91
N LEU A 229 7.73 -17.68 6.89
CA LEU A 229 7.01 -18.09 5.69
C LEU A 229 5.94 -17.06 5.36
N LEU A 230 6.04 -16.48 4.16
CA LEU A 230 4.99 -15.66 3.60
C LEU A 230 3.77 -16.55 3.27
N PRO A 231 2.57 -16.20 3.76
CA PRO A 231 1.35 -16.84 3.29
C PRO A 231 1.19 -16.65 1.78
N ALA A 232 0.49 -17.59 1.14
CA ALA A 232 0.10 -17.42 -0.25
C ALA A 232 -0.86 -16.23 -0.40
N ASP A 233 -0.67 -15.45 -1.47
CA ASP A 233 -1.62 -14.42 -1.84
C ASP A 233 -2.98 -15.06 -2.16
N THR A 234 -4.05 -14.34 -1.82
CA THR A 234 -5.43 -14.83 -2.00
C THR A 234 -6.32 -13.72 -2.54
N LYS A 235 -7.62 -14.00 -2.68
CA LYS A 235 -8.64 -13.02 -3.04
C LYS A 235 -9.87 -13.18 -2.15
N VAL A 236 -10.47 -12.07 -1.78
CA VAL A 236 -11.76 -12.03 -1.07
C VAL A 236 -12.72 -11.22 -1.94
N ASN A 237 -13.76 -11.88 -2.46
CA ASN A 237 -14.69 -11.29 -3.43
C ASN A 237 -13.99 -10.59 -4.62
N GLY A 238 -12.90 -11.19 -5.11
CA GLY A 238 -12.10 -10.65 -6.22
C GLY A 238 -11.07 -9.59 -5.82
N VAL A 239 -11.15 -9.02 -4.61
CA VAL A 239 -10.16 -8.09 -4.08
C VAL A 239 -8.89 -8.85 -3.71
N PRO A 240 -7.70 -8.46 -4.23
CA PRO A 240 -6.45 -9.14 -3.91
C PRO A 240 -6.03 -8.91 -2.46
N VAL A 241 -5.58 -9.99 -1.82
CA VAL A 241 -4.99 -9.98 -0.47
C VAL A 241 -3.55 -10.46 -0.59
N LEU A 242 -2.62 -9.53 -0.39
CA LEU A 242 -1.24 -9.63 -0.81
C LEU A 242 -0.30 -9.54 0.39
N PHE A 243 0.42 -10.61 0.68
CA PHE A 243 1.34 -10.66 1.81
C PHE A 243 2.75 -10.23 1.39
N PHE A 244 3.45 -9.41 2.16
CA PHE A 244 4.80 -8.97 1.79
C PHE A 244 5.74 -8.87 2.99
N ARG A 245 7.05 -8.83 2.73
CA ARG A 245 8.12 -8.59 3.73
C ARG A 245 8.89 -7.30 3.52
N THR A 246 8.80 -6.71 2.33
CA THR A 246 9.44 -5.42 2.02
C THR A 246 8.50 -4.60 1.14
N TYR A 247 8.59 -3.27 1.20
CA TYR A 247 7.77 -2.40 0.36
C TYR A 247 8.14 -2.50 -1.12
N VAL A 248 9.35 -2.95 -1.46
CA VAL A 248 9.68 -3.38 -2.83
C VAL A 248 8.85 -4.58 -3.25
N GLY A 249 8.69 -5.58 -2.36
CA GLY A 249 7.81 -6.72 -2.57
C GLY A 249 6.34 -6.30 -2.71
N ALA A 250 5.87 -5.36 -1.89
CA ALA A 250 4.53 -4.79 -1.99
C ALA A 250 4.33 -4.07 -3.34
N ALA A 251 5.28 -3.22 -3.75
CA ALA A 251 5.23 -2.50 -5.02
C ALA A 251 5.22 -3.44 -6.23
N ARG A 252 6.01 -4.52 -6.20
CA ARG A 252 5.99 -5.54 -7.27
C ARG A 252 4.62 -6.20 -7.39
N LYS A 253 3.96 -6.51 -6.27
CA LYS A 253 2.61 -7.07 -6.28
C LYS A 253 1.56 -6.05 -6.72
N ALA A 254 1.69 -4.79 -6.30
CA ALA A 254 0.83 -3.71 -6.76
C ALA A 254 0.93 -3.49 -8.28
N PHE A 255 2.15 -3.57 -8.84
CA PHE A 255 2.36 -3.55 -10.29
C PHE A 255 1.66 -4.73 -10.99
N ALA A 256 1.78 -5.94 -10.44
CA ALA A 256 1.11 -7.13 -11.00
C ALA A 256 -0.42 -7.03 -10.97
N GLU A 257 -1.00 -6.39 -9.96
CA GLU A 257 -2.44 -6.13 -9.84
C GLU A 257 -2.90 -4.84 -10.56
N GLY A 258 -2.02 -4.16 -11.30
CA GLY A 258 -2.35 -2.93 -12.03
C GLY A 258 -2.70 -1.74 -11.13
N LEU A 259 -2.15 -1.72 -9.91
CA LEU A 259 -2.26 -0.62 -8.95
C LEU A 259 -1.04 0.31 -8.99
N LEU A 260 0.00 -0.05 -9.74
CA LEU A 260 1.17 0.77 -10.07
C LEU A 260 1.59 0.51 -11.52
N GLY A 261 2.29 1.46 -12.14
CA GLY A 261 2.99 1.26 -13.40
C GLY A 261 4.49 0.99 -13.19
N ALA A 262 5.21 0.79 -14.29
CA ALA A 262 6.63 0.46 -14.24
C ALA A 262 7.47 1.60 -13.63
N ASN A 263 7.14 2.86 -13.95
CA ASN A 263 7.87 4.02 -13.43
C ASN A 263 7.66 4.16 -11.92
N GLU A 264 6.43 3.96 -11.45
CA GLU A 264 6.06 4.00 -10.04
C GLU A 264 6.80 2.91 -9.26
N LEU A 265 6.83 1.67 -9.79
CA LEU A 265 7.60 0.57 -9.22
C LEU A 265 9.09 0.91 -9.09
N ILE A 266 9.71 1.42 -10.16
CA ILE A 266 11.13 1.79 -10.16
C ILE A 266 11.41 2.88 -9.11
N ARG A 267 10.53 3.88 -8.95
CA ARG A 267 10.70 4.92 -7.93
C ARG A 267 10.66 4.34 -6.52
N VAL A 268 9.74 3.40 -6.22
CA VAL A 268 9.73 2.72 -4.92
C VAL A 268 11.02 1.94 -4.69
N VAL A 269 11.51 1.21 -5.69
CA VAL A 269 12.77 0.44 -5.59
C VAL A 269 13.95 1.35 -5.30
N ASN A 270 14.11 2.42 -6.07
CA ASN A 270 15.23 3.36 -5.93
C ASN A 270 15.20 4.06 -4.57
N THR A 271 14.02 4.52 -4.11
CA THR A 271 13.89 5.14 -2.79
C THR A 271 14.23 4.15 -1.68
N ALA A 272 13.69 2.93 -1.74
CA ALA A 272 13.98 1.89 -0.74
C ALA A 272 15.47 1.54 -0.69
N GLN A 273 16.13 1.42 -1.84
CA GLN A 273 17.57 1.18 -1.92
C GLN A 273 18.36 2.31 -1.26
N LYS A 274 18.05 3.57 -1.59
CA LYS A 274 18.71 4.75 -1.01
C LYS A 274 18.56 4.80 0.51
N GLU A 275 17.36 4.51 1.04
CA GLU A 275 17.10 4.49 2.48
C GLU A 275 17.82 3.35 3.21
N LEU A 276 18.12 2.24 2.53
CA LEU A 276 18.92 1.14 3.07
C LEU A 276 20.43 1.46 3.09
N GLU A 277 20.91 2.25 2.12
CA GLU A 277 22.32 2.62 1.97
C GLU A 277 22.77 3.71 2.96
N GLY A 278 21.83 4.55 3.44
CA GLY A 278 22.08 5.60 4.43
C GLY A 278 22.23 7.00 3.83
#